data_AF-A0A5S4VYM3-F1
#
_entry.id   AF-A0A5S4VYM3-F1
#
_cell.length_a   1.000
_cell.length_b   1.000
_cell.length_c   1.000
_cell.angle_alpha   90.00
_cell.angle_beta   90.00
_cell.angle_gamma   90.00
#
_symmetry.space_group_name_H-M   'P 1'
#
loop_
_entity.id
_entity.type
_entity.pdbx_description
1 polymer ?
#
loop_
_entity_poly.entity_id
_entity_poly.type
_entity_poly.pdbx_seq_one_letter_code
_entity_poly.pdbx_strand_id
1 'polypeptide(L)'
;MVHAADRRADATRSRSGVSCYIVRTGRNQTCPCGSGLKFKKCCGSYAAGDQAPASDHNTADIRRAFEQHRAAEKIREQQQGFGRPIVAFKANDQQLVAVGMTLYHSPTWKTFPDFLADHIKQVLDPAWGNAELAKPFAERHPLIQWYDACCRYQQSMIKTAGEPTAMNVTGVVACYLGLAYSLYLIKHNVELQERLVRRLKIVEQFQGAYYELVVANILIRAGFELTLEDETDGKTKHCEYAAVSKRTGKKYWVEAKMRSVAGLLGKTQRDGTTDMNPLNRLIPQLNDALAKPVADERLIFIDLNTEQIIDAAGKPPWIENAARRLEQYEKRELAPGLTAHLFVTNFAFHRFLNDQMPLAAFPFGLGLPDLNRPGTRRVSEAYRLKQKYIDMHHIGEAILSYGRFPTTFDGSLPSEALHGRSRAIIGETYSFGDPAKGGRIGRVTSACVSEDASEAWYAIVDPNGNSSLIKEPMSADELADYRAHKDSYFGRVRPVGGKTEDPFELFESFVESHNWITHEQLLNNLAGSPDIETLRALSRDDLLYEYCERMVASAMAQSKQAS
;
A
#
# COMPACT_ATOMS: atom_id res chain seq x y z
N MET A 1 -9.13 -60.40 -45.71
CA MET A 1 -8.09 -61.39 -46.08
C MET A 1 -6.74 -60.69 -46.14
N VAL A 2 -5.67 -61.34 -45.64
CA VAL A 2 -4.27 -61.28 -46.15
C VAL A 2 -3.61 -59.88 -46.24
N HIS A 3 -2.75 -59.50 -45.27
CA HIS A 3 -1.26 -59.54 -45.33
C HIS A 3 -0.64 -58.62 -46.42
N ALA A 4 0.16 -57.59 -46.08
CA ALA A 4 1.59 -57.57 -45.68
C ALA A 4 2.37 -56.82 -46.80
N ALA A 5 3.11 -55.73 -46.60
CA ALA A 5 4.27 -55.42 -45.73
C ALA A 5 5.65 -55.79 -46.33
N ASP A 6 6.37 -54.78 -46.84
CA ASP A 6 7.82 -54.50 -46.61
C ASP A 6 8.18 -53.16 -47.31
N ARG A 7 8.87 -52.16 -46.74
CA ARG A 7 10.14 -52.01 -45.97
C ARG A 7 11.39 -51.78 -46.83
N ARG A 8 11.93 -50.55 -46.76
CA ARG A 8 13.33 -50.12 -46.43
C ARG A 8 13.49 -48.67 -46.96
N ALA A 9 13.84 -47.66 -46.15
CA ALA A 9 15.11 -47.40 -45.45
C ALA A 9 16.25 -47.02 -46.44
N ASP A 10 17.11 -46.02 -46.21
CA ASP A 10 17.43 -45.32 -44.95
C ASP A 10 18.07 -43.91 -45.14
N ALA A 11 18.03 -43.13 -44.04
CA ALA A 11 18.89 -42.06 -43.47
C ALA A 11 20.01 -41.33 -44.30
N THR A 12 20.58 -40.16 -43.95
CA THR A 12 20.89 -39.45 -42.66
C THR A 12 21.00 -37.91 -42.93
N ARG A 13 21.23 -36.93 -42.03
CA ARG A 13 21.04 -36.64 -40.56
C ARG A 13 21.33 -35.14 -40.31
N SER A 14 20.69 -34.49 -39.32
CA SER A 14 21.27 -33.35 -38.55
C SER A 14 20.59 -33.22 -37.17
N ARG A 15 21.29 -32.62 -36.18
CA ARG A 15 20.91 -32.46 -34.75
C ARG A 15 20.63 -30.97 -34.46
N SER A 16 19.87 -30.54 -33.46
CA SER A 16 19.12 -31.21 -32.38
C SER A 16 17.98 -30.30 -31.89
N GLY A 17 16.79 -30.86 -31.68
CA GLY A 17 15.70 -30.22 -30.94
C GLY A 17 14.92 -31.28 -30.17
N VAL A 18 14.61 -31.04 -28.89
CA VAL A 18 13.87 -31.97 -28.05
C VAL A 18 12.47 -31.40 -27.79
N SER A 19 11.50 -31.91 -28.54
CA SER A 19 10.07 -31.67 -28.28
C SER A 19 9.61 -32.59 -27.15
N CYS A 20 9.13 -32.01 -26.04
CA CYS A 20 8.66 -32.76 -24.88
C CYS A 20 7.18 -33.15 -25.07
N TYR A 21 6.93 -34.36 -25.56
CA TYR A 21 5.59 -34.95 -25.59
C TYR A 21 5.28 -35.65 -24.26
N ILE A 22 4.26 -35.18 -23.54
CA ILE A 22 3.78 -35.84 -22.32
C ILE A 22 3.06 -37.14 -22.70
N VAL A 23 3.75 -38.27 -22.54
CA VAL A 23 3.18 -39.61 -22.73
C VAL A 23 2.22 -39.92 -21.58
N ARG A 24 0.92 -40.00 -21.85
CA ARG A 24 -0.09 -40.45 -20.88
C ARG A 24 0.00 -41.96 -20.64
N THR A 25 0.93 -42.42 -19.80
CA THR A 25 1.03 -43.84 -19.42
C THR A 25 -0.22 -44.30 -18.66
N GLY A 26 -0.90 -45.33 -19.17
CA GLY A 26 -2.07 -45.89 -18.50
C GLY A 26 -1.72 -46.57 -17.16
N ARG A 27 -2.56 -46.40 -16.14
CA ARG A 27 -2.32 -46.83 -14.73
C ARG A 27 -1.88 -48.30 -14.55
N ASN A 28 -2.24 -49.18 -15.47
CA ASN A 28 -1.88 -50.62 -15.45
C ASN A 28 -0.75 -51.02 -16.42
N GLN A 29 -0.23 -50.11 -17.25
CA GLN A 29 0.90 -50.37 -18.16
C GLN A 29 2.23 -50.34 -17.40
N THR A 30 3.28 -50.91 -18.01
CA THR A 30 4.65 -50.89 -17.49
C THR A 30 5.15 -49.45 -17.33
N CYS A 31 5.85 -49.17 -16.24
CA CYS A 31 6.31 -47.83 -15.90
C CYS A 31 7.43 -47.38 -16.87
N PRO A 32 7.37 -46.16 -17.45
CA PRO A 32 8.37 -45.68 -18.40
C PRO A 32 9.76 -45.42 -17.78
N CYS A 33 9.91 -45.50 -16.46
CA CYS A 33 11.22 -45.43 -15.78
C CYS A 33 12.07 -46.71 -15.93
N GLY A 34 11.59 -47.73 -16.65
CA GLY A 34 12.35 -48.96 -16.91
C GLY A 34 12.32 -50.01 -15.79
N SER A 35 11.60 -49.77 -14.69
CA SER A 35 11.54 -50.68 -13.52
C SER A 35 10.84 -52.03 -13.75
N GLY A 36 10.24 -52.27 -14.92
CA GLY A 36 9.45 -53.47 -15.22
C GLY A 36 8.11 -53.58 -14.47
N LEU A 37 7.87 -52.73 -13.47
CA LEU A 37 6.63 -52.70 -12.67
C LEU A 37 5.50 -51.96 -13.40
N LYS A 38 4.24 -52.27 -13.06
CA LYS A 38 3.08 -51.47 -13.51
C LYS A 38 3.13 -50.08 -12.88
N PHE A 39 2.78 -49.03 -13.64
CA PHE A 39 2.86 -47.62 -13.23
C PHE A 39 2.30 -47.36 -11.82
N LYS A 40 1.10 -47.87 -11.52
CA LYS A 40 0.46 -47.75 -10.19
C LYS A 40 1.16 -48.42 -9.00
N LYS A 41 2.20 -49.23 -9.26
CA LYS A 41 3.06 -49.88 -8.26
C LYS A 41 4.51 -49.37 -8.33
N CYS A 42 4.74 -48.27 -9.05
CA CYS A 42 6.04 -47.62 -9.20
C CYS A 42 5.82 -46.09 -9.12
N CYS A 43 6.19 -45.30 -10.14
CA CYS A 43 6.07 -43.84 -10.13
C CYS A 43 4.63 -43.29 -9.98
N GLY A 44 3.60 -44.13 -10.14
CA GLY A 44 2.19 -43.81 -9.87
C GLY A 44 1.63 -44.48 -8.59
N SER A 45 2.49 -44.92 -7.68
CA SER A 45 2.11 -45.51 -6.39
C SER A 45 1.94 -44.43 -5.32
N TYR A 46 0.73 -44.29 -4.78
CA TYR A 46 0.43 -43.47 -3.60
C TYR A 46 0.48 -44.31 -2.30
N ALA A 47 1.46 -45.22 -2.20
CA ALA A 47 1.70 -45.96 -0.96
C ALA A 47 2.51 -45.08 -0.01
N ALA A 48 1.90 -44.68 1.11
CA ALA A 48 2.63 -44.06 2.21
C ALA A 48 3.58 -45.08 2.83
N GLY A 49 4.85 -44.71 3.00
CA GLY A 49 5.86 -45.60 3.58
C GLY A 49 7.11 -45.80 2.72
N ASP A 50 7.81 -44.72 2.40
CA ASP A 50 9.21 -44.60 2.78
C ASP A 50 9.51 -43.11 2.97
N GLN A 51 10.05 -42.74 4.13
CA GLN A 51 10.59 -41.40 4.30
C GLN A 51 11.88 -41.32 3.47
N ALA A 52 11.82 -40.64 2.33
CA ALA A 52 13.03 -40.01 1.81
C ALA A 52 13.64 -39.20 2.98
N PRO A 53 14.96 -39.32 3.24
CA PRO A 53 15.57 -38.52 4.30
C PRO A 53 15.25 -37.06 4.02
N ALA A 54 14.73 -36.36 5.03
CA ALA A 54 14.37 -34.95 4.91
C ALA A 54 15.65 -34.17 4.56
N SER A 55 15.86 -33.90 3.28
CA SER A 55 17.00 -33.12 2.83
C SER A 55 16.76 -31.67 3.24
N ASP A 56 17.69 -31.10 4.00
CA ASP A 56 17.63 -29.70 4.45
C ASP A 56 17.42 -28.71 3.30
N HIS A 57 17.81 -29.11 2.08
CA HIS A 57 17.51 -28.42 0.83
C HIS A 57 16.02 -28.08 0.66
N ASN A 58 15.10 -29.01 0.91
CA ASN A 58 13.66 -28.75 0.72
C ASN A 58 13.17 -27.67 1.72
N THR A 59 13.61 -27.75 2.97
CA THR A 59 13.30 -26.75 4.01
C THR A 59 13.90 -25.38 3.67
N ALA A 60 15.13 -25.34 3.16
CA ALA A 60 15.82 -24.10 2.78
C ALA A 60 15.20 -23.44 1.53
N ASP A 61 14.78 -24.23 0.54
CA ASP A 61 14.11 -23.73 -0.67
C ASP A 61 12.70 -23.21 -0.35
N ILE A 62 11.91 -23.94 0.47
CA ILE A 62 10.59 -23.46 0.96
C ILE A 62 10.75 -22.16 1.75
N ARG A 63 11.75 -22.08 2.65
CA ARG A 63 12.05 -20.86 3.40
C ARG A 63 12.43 -19.70 2.48
N ARG A 64 13.25 -19.93 1.44
CA ARG A 64 13.63 -18.90 0.46
C ARG A 64 12.40 -18.38 -0.28
N ALA A 65 11.55 -19.28 -0.80
CA ALA A 65 10.32 -18.91 -1.50
C ALA A 65 9.37 -18.10 -0.60
N PHE A 66 9.27 -18.44 0.69
CA PHE A 66 8.47 -17.68 1.65
C PHE A 66 9.06 -16.30 2.01
N GLU A 67 10.39 -16.19 2.14
CA GLU A 67 11.07 -14.89 2.33
C GLU A 67 10.91 -13.98 1.09
N GLN A 68 10.94 -14.55 -0.11
CA GLN A 68 10.69 -13.85 -1.38
C GLN A 68 9.23 -13.41 -1.52
N HIS A 69 8.27 -14.29 -1.25
CA HIS A 69 6.85 -13.95 -1.26
C HIS A 69 6.52 -12.83 -0.27
N ARG A 70 7.05 -12.89 0.96
CA ARG A 70 6.91 -11.80 1.95
C ARG A 70 7.48 -10.47 1.48
N ALA A 71 8.60 -10.48 0.77
CA ALA A 71 9.20 -9.27 0.22
C ALA A 71 8.38 -8.70 -0.95
N ALA A 72 7.86 -9.56 -1.83
CA ALA A 72 6.96 -9.17 -2.91
C ALA A 72 5.65 -8.60 -2.38
N GLU A 73 5.05 -9.22 -1.36
CA GLU A 73 3.89 -8.67 -0.68
C GLU A 73 4.21 -7.31 -0.03
N LYS A 74 5.30 -7.16 0.73
CA LYS A 74 5.67 -5.84 1.31
C LYS A 74 5.75 -4.73 0.25
N ILE A 75 6.31 -5.02 -0.93
CA ILE A 75 6.34 -4.09 -2.07
C ILE A 75 4.91 -3.80 -2.58
N ARG A 76 4.09 -4.84 -2.78
CA ARG A 76 2.69 -4.71 -3.20
C ARG A 76 1.88 -3.86 -2.22
N GLU A 77 2.02 -4.04 -0.90
CA GLU A 77 1.29 -3.23 0.09
C GLU A 77 1.78 -1.78 0.10
N GLN A 78 3.09 -1.54 -0.08
CA GLN A 78 3.65 -0.20 -0.21
C GLN A 78 3.16 0.54 -1.46
N GLN A 79 2.85 -0.17 -2.55
CA GLN A 79 2.26 0.40 -3.77
C GLN A 79 0.72 0.54 -3.72
N GLN A 80 0.01 -0.47 -3.20
CA GLN A 80 -1.45 -0.64 -3.35
C GLN A 80 -2.24 -0.49 -2.03
N GLY A 81 -1.57 -0.45 -0.88
CA GLY A 81 -2.18 -0.54 0.44
C GLY A 81 -2.67 -1.94 0.82
N PHE A 82 -3.40 -2.01 1.93
CA PHE A 82 -3.95 -3.24 2.53
C PHE A 82 -5.38 -3.60 2.03
N GLY A 83 -5.78 -3.01 0.90
CA GLY A 83 -6.96 -3.44 0.14
C GLY A 83 -6.73 -4.81 -0.51
N ARG A 84 -7.76 -5.36 -1.15
CA ARG A 84 -7.60 -6.52 -2.05
C ARG A 84 -6.59 -6.18 -3.15
N PRO A 85 -5.61 -7.06 -3.46
CA PRO A 85 -4.65 -6.85 -4.53
C PRO A 85 -5.31 -6.58 -5.89
N ILE A 86 -4.64 -5.81 -6.74
CA ILE A 86 -5.08 -5.65 -8.14
C ILE A 86 -5.04 -7.02 -8.83
N VAL A 87 -6.18 -7.44 -9.39
CA VAL A 87 -6.31 -8.69 -10.14
C VAL A 87 -6.26 -8.38 -11.63
N ALA A 88 -5.16 -8.72 -12.28
CA ALA A 88 -4.88 -8.36 -13.66
C ALA A 88 -3.98 -9.39 -14.35
N PHE A 89 -4.11 -9.54 -15.66
CA PHE A 89 -3.30 -10.47 -16.46
C PHE A 89 -3.30 -10.05 -17.94
N LYS A 90 -2.36 -10.57 -18.73
CA LYS A 90 -2.29 -10.36 -20.19
C LYS A 90 -2.78 -11.59 -20.93
N ALA A 91 -3.63 -11.40 -21.94
CA ALA A 91 -4.08 -12.45 -22.86
C ALA A 91 -4.45 -11.84 -24.22
N ASN A 92 -4.13 -12.52 -25.32
CA ASN A 92 -4.47 -12.10 -26.69
C ASN A 92 -4.10 -10.62 -26.99
N ASP A 93 -2.89 -10.22 -26.63
CA ASP A 93 -2.36 -8.84 -26.77
C ASP A 93 -3.18 -7.75 -26.05
N GLN A 94 -4.02 -8.13 -25.09
CA GLN A 94 -4.77 -7.23 -24.21
C GLN A 94 -4.26 -7.33 -22.77
N GLN A 95 -4.26 -6.18 -22.09
CA GLN A 95 -4.20 -6.09 -20.64
C GLN A 95 -5.63 -6.21 -20.09
N LEU A 96 -5.86 -7.15 -19.17
CA LEU A 96 -7.15 -7.35 -18.51
C LEU A 96 -7.04 -6.99 -17.03
N VAL A 97 -8.12 -6.45 -16.45
CA VAL A 97 -8.24 -6.03 -15.06
C VAL A 97 -9.62 -6.40 -14.52
N ALA A 98 -9.68 -7.11 -13.40
CA ALA A 98 -10.93 -7.50 -12.73
C ALA A 98 -11.28 -6.54 -11.59
N VAL A 99 -12.51 -6.03 -11.60
CA VAL A 99 -13.04 -5.05 -10.63
C VAL A 99 -14.36 -5.58 -10.07
N GLY A 100 -14.30 -6.20 -8.89
CA GLY A 100 -15.41 -7.01 -8.39
C GLY A 100 -15.70 -8.16 -9.37
N MET A 101 -16.94 -8.26 -9.84
CA MET A 101 -17.36 -9.24 -10.85
C MET A 101 -17.20 -8.76 -12.32
N THR A 102 -16.73 -7.55 -12.56
CA THR A 102 -16.57 -7.00 -13.93
C THR A 102 -15.14 -7.18 -14.44
N LEU A 103 -14.99 -7.72 -15.65
CA LEU A 103 -13.70 -7.82 -16.35
C LEU A 103 -13.58 -6.70 -17.40
N TYR A 104 -12.56 -5.85 -17.23
CA TYR A 104 -12.20 -4.79 -18.16
C TYR A 104 -10.96 -5.19 -18.97
N HIS A 105 -10.84 -4.71 -20.20
CA HIS A 105 -9.68 -5.00 -21.06
C HIS A 105 -9.33 -3.85 -22.02
N SER A 106 -8.05 -3.73 -22.37
CA SER A 106 -7.57 -2.86 -23.46
C SER A 106 -6.19 -3.33 -23.96
N PRO A 107 -5.88 -3.21 -25.27
CA PRO A 107 -4.52 -3.41 -25.77
C PRO A 107 -3.57 -2.24 -25.46
N THR A 108 -4.08 -1.09 -24.99
CA THR A 108 -3.26 0.14 -24.81
C THR A 108 -2.80 0.41 -23.39
N TRP A 109 -3.34 -0.27 -22.37
CA TRP A 109 -2.95 -0.02 -20.99
C TRP A 109 -1.56 -0.61 -20.70
N LYS A 110 -0.59 0.26 -20.39
CA LYS A 110 0.78 -0.13 -20.02
C LYS A 110 1.03 -0.01 -18.52
N THR A 111 0.29 0.90 -17.88
CA THR A 111 0.37 1.23 -16.46
C THR A 111 -1.04 1.19 -15.86
N PHE A 112 -1.15 0.97 -14.55
CA PHE A 112 -2.45 0.99 -13.87
C PHE A 112 -3.19 2.35 -13.96
N PRO A 113 -2.51 3.53 -13.98
CA PRO A 113 -3.13 4.81 -14.30
C PRO A 113 -3.83 4.89 -15.66
N ASP A 114 -3.35 4.17 -16.70
CA ASP A 114 -4.04 4.12 -18.00
C ASP A 114 -5.42 3.45 -17.85
N PHE A 115 -5.46 2.33 -17.12
CA PHE A 115 -6.70 1.64 -16.77
C PHE A 115 -7.62 2.54 -15.92
N LEU A 116 -7.09 3.23 -14.91
CA LEU A 116 -7.89 4.13 -14.06
C LEU A 116 -8.54 5.25 -14.88
N ALA A 117 -7.80 5.84 -15.82
CA ALA A 117 -8.28 6.91 -16.68
C ALA A 117 -9.43 6.48 -17.60
N ASP A 118 -9.51 5.19 -17.98
CA ASP A 118 -10.64 4.62 -18.74
C ASP A 118 -11.76 4.09 -17.84
N HIS A 119 -11.43 3.47 -16.70
CA HIS A 119 -12.38 2.93 -15.74
C HIS A 119 -13.36 4.00 -15.25
N ILE A 120 -12.87 5.20 -14.91
CA ILE A 120 -13.72 6.33 -14.50
C ILE A 120 -14.72 6.76 -15.60
N LYS A 121 -14.31 6.74 -16.88
CA LYS A 121 -15.20 7.08 -18.01
C LYS A 121 -16.33 6.06 -18.13
N GLN A 122 -16.02 4.76 -17.96
CA GLN A 122 -17.01 3.68 -18.00
C GLN A 122 -17.97 3.75 -16.80
N VAL A 123 -17.46 4.04 -15.60
CA VAL A 123 -18.27 4.17 -14.38
C VAL A 123 -19.23 5.36 -14.44
N LEU A 124 -18.80 6.50 -14.95
CA LEU A 124 -19.62 7.71 -14.99
C LEU A 124 -20.65 7.74 -16.14
N ASP A 125 -20.64 6.75 -17.03
CA ASP A 125 -21.30 6.73 -18.34
C ASP A 125 -20.66 7.72 -19.35
N PRO A 126 -20.05 7.21 -20.45
CA PRO A 126 -19.48 8.04 -21.51
C PRO A 126 -20.47 8.99 -22.19
N ALA A 127 -21.77 8.66 -22.25
CA ALA A 127 -22.77 9.54 -22.85
C ALA A 127 -22.95 10.81 -22.02
N TRP A 128 -23.04 10.69 -20.70
CA TRP A 128 -23.02 11.84 -19.78
C TRP A 128 -21.73 12.66 -19.91
N GLY A 129 -20.56 12.00 -19.92
CA GLY A 129 -19.26 12.69 -20.06
C GLY A 129 -19.15 13.50 -21.35
N ASN A 130 -19.62 12.95 -22.47
CA ASN A 130 -19.67 13.64 -23.76
C ASN A 130 -20.66 14.81 -23.78
N ALA A 131 -21.82 14.67 -23.13
CA ALA A 131 -22.79 15.75 -22.98
C ALA A 131 -22.24 16.93 -22.13
N GLU A 132 -21.47 16.65 -21.09
CA GLU A 132 -20.74 17.67 -20.34
C GLU A 132 -19.64 18.34 -21.18
N LEU A 133 -18.85 17.57 -21.94
CA LEU A 133 -17.79 18.13 -22.81
C LEU A 133 -18.32 19.09 -23.87
N ALA A 134 -19.54 18.90 -24.35
CA ALA A 134 -20.20 19.79 -25.31
C ALA A 134 -20.56 21.17 -24.74
N LYS A 135 -20.59 21.35 -23.40
CA LYS A 135 -20.88 22.63 -22.76
C LYS A 135 -19.67 23.59 -22.80
N PRO A 136 -19.90 24.92 -22.74
CA PRO A 136 -18.85 25.90 -22.44
C PRO A 136 -18.09 25.53 -21.17
N PHE A 137 -16.77 25.73 -21.13
CA PHE A 137 -15.90 25.23 -20.05
C PHE A 137 -16.41 25.59 -18.63
N ALA A 138 -16.88 26.83 -18.43
CA ALA A 138 -17.40 27.31 -17.14
C ALA A 138 -18.73 26.65 -16.69
N GLU A 139 -19.48 26.05 -17.62
CA GLU A 139 -20.76 25.36 -17.36
C GLU A 139 -20.59 23.84 -17.21
N ARG A 140 -19.39 23.31 -17.47
CA ARG A 140 -19.07 21.89 -17.32
C ARG A 140 -19.05 21.49 -15.86
N HIS A 141 -19.53 20.29 -15.55
CA HIS A 141 -19.37 19.66 -14.24
C HIS A 141 -17.89 19.71 -13.77
N PRO A 142 -17.58 19.99 -12.48
CA PRO A 142 -16.20 20.17 -12.00
C PRO A 142 -15.25 19.00 -12.36
N LEU A 143 -15.74 17.76 -12.25
CA LEU A 143 -15.02 16.54 -12.67
C LEU A 143 -14.54 16.61 -14.14
N ILE A 144 -15.35 17.16 -15.04
CA ILE A 144 -15.04 17.26 -16.47
C ILE A 144 -14.12 18.45 -16.76
N GLN A 145 -14.14 19.50 -15.93
CA GLN A 145 -13.09 20.53 -15.93
C GLN A 145 -11.74 19.94 -15.51
N TRP A 146 -11.72 19.04 -14.52
CA TRP A 146 -10.50 18.31 -14.12
C TRP A 146 -10.01 17.34 -15.20
N TYR A 147 -10.90 16.62 -15.87
CA TYR A 147 -10.56 15.78 -17.02
C TYR A 147 -9.85 16.60 -18.11
N ASP A 148 -10.44 17.72 -18.52
CA ASP A 148 -9.89 18.63 -19.52
C ASP A 148 -8.51 19.17 -19.13
N ALA A 149 -8.33 19.57 -17.87
CA ALA A 149 -7.04 20.00 -17.33
C ALA A 149 -6.01 18.85 -17.21
N CYS A 150 -6.42 17.64 -16.86
CA CYS A 150 -5.57 16.44 -16.88
C CYS A 150 -5.10 16.12 -18.30
N CYS A 151 -5.97 16.17 -19.30
CA CYS A 151 -5.60 15.97 -20.70
C CYS A 151 -4.58 17.03 -21.17
N ARG A 152 -4.77 18.30 -20.80
CA ARG A 152 -3.78 19.36 -21.08
C ARG A 152 -2.44 19.11 -20.39
N TYR A 153 -2.44 18.65 -19.14
CA TYR A 153 -1.20 18.29 -18.44
C TYR A 153 -0.49 17.10 -19.11
N GLN A 154 -1.22 16.04 -19.46
CA GLN A 154 -0.69 14.88 -20.21
C GLN A 154 -0.09 15.31 -21.55
N GLN A 155 -0.77 16.15 -22.33
CA GLN A 155 -0.26 16.69 -23.60
C GLN A 155 1.03 17.51 -23.43
N SER A 156 1.20 18.21 -22.30
CA SER A 156 2.42 18.96 -22.02
C SER A 156 3.61 18.06 -21.67
N MET A 157 3.37 16.90 -21.05
CA MET A 157 4.41 16.01 -20.52
C MET A 157 4.79 14.89 -21.51
N ILE A 158 3.81 14.19 -22.08
CA ILE A 158 4.02 13.02 -22.95
C ILE A 158 4.61 13.48 -24.29
N LYS A 159 5.84 13.03 -24.59
CA LYS A 159 6.55 13.39 -25.84
C LYS A 159 6.39 12.32 -26.94
N THR A 160 6.34 11.05 -26.57
CA THR A 160 6.12 9.93 -27.49
C THR A 160 4.79 9.27 -27.19
N ALA A 161 3.93 9.14 -28.20
CA ALA A 161 2.63 8.52 -28.03
C ALA A 161 2.76 7.04 -27.63
N GLY A 162 2.15 6.67 -26.50
CA GLY A 162 2.16 5.31 -25.99
C GLY A 162 3.42 4.89 -25.25
N GLU A 163 4.41 5.74 -25.01
CA GLU A 163 5.52 5.44 -24.09
C GLU A 163 5.15 5.85 -22.65
N PRO A 164 5.34 4.97 -21.64
CA PRO A 164 5.16 5.35 -20.24
C PRO A 164 6.02 6.57 -19.91
N THR A 165 5.38 7.62 -19.38
CA THR A 165 6.02 8.90 -19.07
C THR A 165 5.89 9.18 -17.57
N ALA A 166 7.00 9.39 -16.88
CA ALA A 166 6.98 9.81 -15.48
C ALA A 166 6.39 11.23 -15.36
N MET A 167 5.42 11.41 -14.45
CA MET A 167 4.70 12.68 -14.25
C MET A 167 4.53 12.94 -12.75
N ASN A 168 4.59 14.22 -12.36
CA ASN A 168 4.35 14.61 -10.98
C ASN A 168 2.84 14.55 -10.65
N VAL A 169 2.52 14.19 -9.41
CA VAL A 169 1.14 14.23 -8.91
C VAL A 169 0.80 15.65 -8.49
N THR A 170 0.35 16.44 -9.47
CA THR A 170 -0.20 17.78 -9.25
C THR A 170 -1.63 17.71 -8.71
N GLY A 171 -2.19 18.84 -8.27
CA GLY A 171 -3.54 18.89 -7.73
C GLY A 171 -4.62 18.37 -8.68
N VAL A 172 -4.50 18.56 -9.99
CA VAL A 172 -5.44 18.01 -10.98
C VAL A 172 -5.34 16.48 -11.09
N VAL A 173 -4.12 15.93 -11.02
CA VAL A 173 -3.91 14.47 -11.00
C VAL A 173 -4.51 13.86 -9.73
N ALA A 174 -4.30 14.49 -8.58
CA ALA A 174 -4.90 14.10 -7.31
C ALA A 174 -6.45 14.18 -7.31
N CYS A 175 -7.03 15.17 -8.01
CA CYS A 175 -8.47 15.25 -8.21
C CYS A 175 -9.00 14.10 -9.08
N TYR A 176 -8.49 13.99 -10.31
CA TYR A 176 -9.07 13.13 -11.34
C TYR A 176 -8.67 11.65 -11.16
N LEU A 177 -7.37 11.34 -11.06
CA LEU A 177 -6.91 9.97 -10.81
C LEU A 177 -7.17 9.52 -9.37
N GLY A 178 -7.17 10.44 -8.40
CA GLY A 178 -7.61 10.15 -7.03
C GLY A 178 -9.05 9.63 -7.01
N LEU A 179 -9.98 10.34 -7.67
CA LEU A 179 -11.37 9.88 -7.82
C LEU A 179 -11.47 8.56 -8.59
N ALA A 180 -10.73 8.41 -9.70
CA ALA A 180 -10.72 7.19 -10.49
C ALA A 180 -10.26 5.97 -9.66
N TYR A 181 -9.24 6.15 -8.83
CA TYR A 181 -8.73 5.11 -7.93
C TYR A 181 -9.70 4.83 -6.78
N SER A 182 -10.34 5.85 -6.20
CA SER A 182 -11.40 5.66 -5.19
C SER A 182 -12.58 4.85 -5.73
N LEU A 183 -13.03 5.13 -6.96
CA LEU A 183 -14.08 4.37 -7.64
C LEU A 183 -13.68 2.91 -7.91
N TYR A 184 -12.42 2.68 -8.32
CA TYR A 184 -11.87 1.33 -8.45
C TYR A 184 -11.86 0.60 -7.09
N LEU A 185 -11.32 1.24 -6.04
CA LEU A 185 -11.17 0.62 -4.72
C LEU A 185 -12.51 0.22 -4.14
N ILE A 186 -13.51 1.11 -4.15
CA ILE A 186 -14.85 0.80 -3.66
C ILE A 186 -15.49 -0.35 -4.46
N LYS A 187 -15.46 -0.30 -5.81
CA LYS A 187 -16.03 -1.37 -6.64
C LYS A 187 -15.32 -2.73 -6.46
N HIS A 188 -14.01 -2.71 -6.22
CA HIS A 188 -13.21 -3.94 -6.10
C HIS A 188 -13.23 -4.55 -4.69
N ASN A 189 -13.33 -3.74 -3.64
CA ASN A 189 -13.29 -4.19 -2.25
C ASN A 189 -14.68 -4.38 -1.62
N VAL A 190 -15.67 -3.60 -2.03
CA VAL A 190 -16.98 -3.47 -1.40
C VAL A 190 -18.06 -3.67 -2.49
N GLU A 191 -18.87 -2.65 -2.74
CA GLU A 191 -19.85 -2.53 -3.81
C GLU A 191 -19.85 -1.06 -4.26
N LEU A 192 -20.00 -0.79 -5.57
CA LEU A 192 -20.18 0.59 -6.05
C LEU A 192 -21.65 0.84 -6.36
N GLN A 193 -22.37 1.38 -5.37
CA GLN A 193 -23.79 1.70 -5.51
C GLN A 193 -24.07 2.77 -6.59
N GLU A 194 -25.10 2.53 -7.40
CA GLU A 194 -25.54 3.48 -8.44
C GLU A 194 -25.93 4.86 -7.86
N ARG A 195 -26.45 4.90 -6.62
CA ARG A 195 -26.77 6.13 -5.89
C ARG A 195 -25.55 7.03 -5.75
N LEU A 196 -24.39 6.48 -5.39
CA LEU A 196 -23.15 7.24 -5.22
C LEU A 196 -22.64 7.77 -6.57
N VAL A 197 -22.67 6.93 -7.61
CA VAL A 197 -22.32 7.33 -9.00
C VAL A 197 -23.27 8.41 -9.54
N ARG A 198 -24.57 8.36 -9.19
CA ARG A 198 -25.53 9.41 -9.54
C ARG A 198 -25.22 10.73 -8.83
N ARG A 199 -24.92 10.69 -7.52
CA ARG A 199 -24.55 11.87 -6.72
C ARG A 199 -23.29 12.57 -7.27
N LEU A 200 -22.31 11.80 -7.78
CA LEU A 200 -21.11 12.33 -8.45
C LEU A 200 -21.37 13.10 -9.76
N LYS A 201 -22.55 12.94 -10.38
CA LYS A 201 -22.93 13.62 -11.63
C LYS A 201 -23.81 14.85 -11.41
N ILE A 202 -24.24 15.09 -10.18
CA ILE A 202 -25.11 16.19 -9.78
C ILE A 202 -24.24 17.23 -9.06
N VAL A 203 -24.08 18.41 -9.65
CA VAL A 203 -23.14 19.45 -9.22
C VAL A 203 -23.31 19.78 -7.73
N GLU A 204 -24.55 19.92 -7.26
CA GLU A 204 -24.88 20.29 -5.88
C GLU A 204 -24.55 19.18 -4.86
N GLN A 205 -24.48 17.92 -5.32
CA GLN A 205 -24.23 16.74 -4.49
C GLN A 205 -22.79 16.23 -4.61
N PHE A 206 -22.06 16.68 -5.63
CA PHE A 206 -20.72 16.25 -6.00
C PHE A 206 -19.73 16.31 -4.83
N GLN A 207 -19.62 17.45 -4.12
CA GLN A 207 -18.68 17.61 -3.01
C GLN A 207 -18.80 16.51 -1.94
N GLY A 208 -20.02 16.11 -1.58
CA GLY A 208 -20.25 15.09 -0.54
C GLY A 208 -19.79 13.72 -1.02
N ALA A 209 -20.35 13.25 -2.14
CA ALA A 209 -20.02 11.96 -2.75
C ALA A 209 -18.52 11.85 -3.11
N TYR A 210 -17.90 12.96 -3.50
CA TYR A 210 -16.46 13.05 -3.74
C TYR A 210 -15.66 12.80 -2.46
N TYR A 211 -15.97 13.51 -1.36
CA TYR A 211 -15.21 13.36 -0.11
C TYR A 211 -15.46 12.01 0.58
N GLU A 212 -16.67 11.48 0.52
CA GLU A 212 -17.01 10.11 0.96
C GLU A 212 -16.09 9.08 0.28
N LEU A 213 -15.89 9.18 -1.04
CA LEU A 213 -14.97 8.33 -1.79
C LEU A 213 -13.49 8.53 -1.43
N VAL A 214 -13.08 9.74 -1.06
CA VAL A 214 -11.72 10.01 -0.56
C VAL A 214 -11.49 9.30 0.78
N VAL A 215 -12.45 9.39 1.71
CA VAL A 215 -12.38 8.70 3.01
C VAL A 215 -12.41 7.18 2.82
N ALA A 216 -13.28 6.65 1.95
CA ALA A 216 -13.32 5.24 1.64
C ALA A 216 -11.99 4.70 1.06
N ASN A 217 -11.34 5.45 0.17
CA ASN A 217 -10.03 5.11 -0.39
C ASN A 217 -8.96 4.99 0.71
N ILE A 218 -8.90 6.00 1.60
CA ILE A 218 -7.99 6.02 2.76
C ILE A 218 -8.22 4.78 3.64
N LEU A 219 -9.47 4.47 4.00
CA LEU A 219 -9.79 3.34 4.88
C LEU A 219 -9.48 1.98 4.24
N ILE A 220 -9.84 1.77 2.98
CA ILE A 220 -9.52 0.53 2.26
C ILE A 220 -7.99 0.33 2.20
N ARG A 221 -7.23 1.39 1.91
CA ARG A 221 -5.76 1.32 1.86
C ARG A 221 -5.11 1.16 3.23
N ALA A 222 -5.71 1.68 4.29
CA ALA A 222 -5.29 1.48 5.69
C ALA A 222 -5.59 0.07 6.23
N GLY A 223 -6.37 -0.75 5.51
CA GLY A 223 -6.64 -2.15 5.84
C GLY A 223 -8.01 -2.38 6.48
N PHE A 224 -8.97 -1.50 6.24
CA PHE A 224 -10.35 -1.69 6.69
C PHE A 224 -11.17 -2.44 5.64
N GLU A 225 -12.06 -3.31 6.11
CA GLU A 225 -13.20 -3.79 5.34
C GLU A 225 -14.38 -2.85 5.61
N LEU A 226 -15.03 -2.35 4.55
CA LEU A 226 -16.14 -1.42 4.67
C LEU A 226 -17.46 -2.13 4.33
N THR A 227 -18.52 -1.75 5.04
CA THR A 227 -19.91 -2.08 4.72
C THR A 227 -20.66 -0.78 4.48
N LEU A 228 -21.46 -0.74 3.42
CA LEU A 228 -22.35 0.37 3.11
C LEU A 228 -23.61 0.26 3.98
N GLU A 229 -24.04 1.35 4.59
CA GLU A 229 -25.30 1.41 5.32
C GLU A 229 -26.49 1.62 4.38
N ASP A 230 -27.68 1.19 4.79
CA ASP A 230 -28.90 1.39 4.01
C ASP A 230 -29.43 2.83 4.14
N GLU A 231 -28.90 3.75 3.32
CA GLU A 231 -29.38 5.12 3.21
C GLU A 231 -30.85 5.24 2.67
N THR A 232 -31.61 4.15 2.51
CA THR A 232 -33.03 4.20 2.13
C THR A 232 -34.00 4.22 3.33
N ASP A 233 -33.56 3.85 4.54
CA ASP A 233 -34.39 4.01 5.74
C ASP A 233 -34.32 5.44 6.30
N GLY A 234 -35.31 6.26 5.93
CA GLY A 234 -35.47 7.62 6.46
C GLY A 234 -35.89 7.71 7.93
N LYS A 235 -36.11 6.58 8.64
CA LYS A 235 -36.51 6.58 10.07
C LYS A 235 -35.34 6.82 11.02
N THR A 236 -34.11 6.57 10.57
CA THR A 236 -32.89 6.65 11.39
C THR A 236 -31.82 7.47 10.70
N LYS A 237 -30.95 8.12 11.51
CA LYS A 237 -29.75 8.79 10.98
C LYS A 237 -28.62 7.77 10.89
N HIS A 238 -28.26 7.36 9.68
CA HIS A 238 -27.15 6.45 9.42
C HIS A 238 -25.83 7.21 9.24
N CYS A 239 -24.71 6.58 9.58
CA CYS A 239 -23.37 6.99 9.13
C CYS A 239 -23.13 6.55 7.69
N GLU A 240 -22.11 7.11 7.03
CA GLU A 240 -21.84 6.82 5.61
C GLU A 240 -21.30 5.39 5.40
N TYR A 241 -20.48 4.90 6.36
CA TYR A 241 -19.93 3.54 6.34
C TYR A 241 -19.87 2.94 7.75
N ALA A 242 -19.96 1.61 7.83
CA ALA A 242 -19.32 0.84 8.89
C ALA A 242 -17.95 0.34 8.39
N ALA A 243 -16.92 0.39 9.23
CA ALA A 243 -15.56 -0.02 8.90
C ALA A 243 -14.99 -0.97 9.96
N VAL A 244 -14.46 -2.12 9.54
CA VAL A 244 -13.81 -3.10 10.43
C VAL A 244 -12.33 -3.16 10.09
N SER A 245 -11.46 -2.91 11.08
CA SER A 245 -10.01 -3.07 10.89
C SER A 245 -9.66 -4.55 10.78
N LYS A 246 -9.04 -4.95 9.67
CA LYS A 246 -8.49 -6.31 9.51
C LYS A 246 -7.33 -6.60 10.47
N ARG A 247 -6.71 -5.56 11.05
CA ARG A 247 -5.56 -5.68 11.97
C ARG A 247 -6.01 -5.90 13.41
N THR A 248 -7.01 -5.16 13.89
CA THR A 248 -7.43 -5.17 15.31
C THR A 248 -8.78 -5.85 15.54
N GLY A 249 -9.57 -6.09 14.48
CA GLY A 249 -10.96 -6.54 14.58
C GLY A 249 -11.93 -5.46 15.07
N LYS A 250 -11.45 -4.24 15.39
CA LYS A 250 -12.30 -3.14 15.86
C LYS A 250 -13.25 -2.67 14.76
N LYS A 251 -14.48 -2.38 15.16
CA LYS A 251 -15.52 -1.80 14.31
C LYS A 251 -15.70 -0.31 14.61
N TYR A 252 -15.81 0.46 13.55
CA TYR A 252 -15.95 1.91 13.56
C TYR A 252 -17.14 2.35 12.73
N TRP A 253 -17.86 3.36 13.22
CA TRP A 253 -18.91 4.07 12.49
C TRP A 253 -18.32 5.34 11.88
N VAL A 254 -18.35 5.43 10.56
CA VAL A 254 -17.60 6.43 9.79
C VAL A 254 -18.49 7.58 9.35
N GLU A 255 -18.12 8.79 9.76
CA GLU A 255 -18.72 10.02 9.26
C GLU A 255 -17.70 10.80 8.41
N ALA A 256 -18.06 11.14 7.17
CA ALA A 256 -17.25 11.99 6.30
C ALA A 256 -17.98 13.32 6.01
N LYS A 257 -17.37 14.46 6.34
CA LYS A 257 -17.89 15.79 6.00
C LYS A 257 -16.78 16.72 5.52
N MET A 258 -16.99 17.33 4.36
CA MET A 258 -16.17 18.43 3.86
C MET A 258 -16.92 19.76 4.04
N ARG A 259 -16.23 20.81 4.51
CA ARG A 259 -16.76 22.16 4.61
C ARG A 259 -17.17 22.68 3.22
N SER A 260 -18.46 22.97 3.05
CA SER A 260 -19.00 23.57 1.81
C SER A 260 -18.62 25.04 1.71
N VAL A 261 -17.88 25.42 0.67
CA VAL A 261 -17.41 26.80 0.43
C VAL A 261 -18.01 27.32 -0.87
N ALA A 262 -18.62 28.50 -0.83
CA ALA A 262 -19.29 29.07 -2.00
C ALA A 262 -18.29 29.26 -3.17
N GLY A 263 -18.66 28.78 -4.36
CA GLY A 263 -17.83 28.82 -5.57
C GLY A 263 -16.96 27.59 -5.82
N LEU A 264 -16.96 26.59 -4.93
CA LEU A 264 -16.10 25.39 -5.04
C LEU A 264 -16.90 24.09 -5.04
N LEU A 265 -16.43 23.12 -5.83
CA LEU A 265 -16.97 21.74 -5.87
C LEU A 265 -18.50 21.68 -6.07
N GLY A 266 -19.06 22.65 -6.79
CA GLY A 266 -20.50 22.78 -7.07
C GLY A 266 -21.32 23.53 -6.01
N LYS A 267 -20.68 24.09 -4.98
CA LYS A 267 -21.35 24.85 -3.92
C LYS A 267 -21.55 26.32 -4.28
N THR A 268 -22.67 26.86 -3.83
CA THR A 268 -23.15 28.21 -4.13
C THR A 268 -23.21 29.07 -2.86
N GLN A 269 -23.63 30.34 -3.00
CA GLN A 269 -23.95 31.20 -1.85
C GLN A 269 -25.14 30.70 -1.00
N ARG A 270 -25.94 29.74 -1.50
CA ARG A 270 -27.10 29.19 -0.78
C ARG A 270 -26.73 28.03 0.13
N ASP A 271 -25.69 27.26 -0.22
CA ASP A 271 -25.34 25.98 0.41
C ASP A 271 -23.83 25.84 0.72
N GLY A 272 -23.05 26.90 0.53
CA GLY A 272 -21.66 27.05 0.94
C GLY A 272 -21.44 28.32 1.78
N THR A 273 -20.38 28.33 2.59
CA THR A 273 -19.97 29.48 3.42
C THR A 273 -19.04 30.41 2.64
N THR A 274 -19.12 31.71 2.92
CA THR A 274 -18.19 32.77 2.47
C THR A 274 -17.24 33.24 3.57
N ASP A 275 -17.48 32.79 4.81
CA ASP A 275 -16.57 33.02 5.93
C ASP A 275 -15.17 32.47 5.61
N MET A 276 -14.13 33.24 5.87
CA MET A 276 -12.74 32.85 5.63
C MET A 276 -12.13 32.05 6.79
N ASN A 277 -12.79 31.99 7.96
CA ASN A 277 -12.35 31.16 9.07
C ASN A 277 -12.49 29.66 8.73
N PRO A 278 -11.39 28.88 8.64
CA PRO A 278 -11.44 27.46 8.29
C PRO A 278 -12.29 26.63 9.26
N LEU A 279 -12.30 27.00 10.55
CA LEU A 279 -12.89 26.21 11.63
C LEU A 279 -14.38 26.49 11.84
N ASN A 280 -14.99 27.40 11.08
CA ASN A 280 -16.36 27.87 11.34
C ASN A 280 -17.45 26.77 11.20
N ARG A 281 -17.16 25.68 10.47
CA ARG A 281 -18.02 24.49 10.36
C ARG A 281 -17.54 23.27 11.16
N LEU A 282 -16.33 23.30 11.73
CA LEU A 282 -15.74 22.17 12.47
C LEU A 282 -16.67 21.66 13.58
N ILE A 283 -17.13 22.55 14.47
CA ILE A 283 -17.96 22.17 15.61
C ILE A 283 -19.41 21.84 15.22
N PRO A 284 -20.09 22.58 14.32
CA PRO A 284 -21.37 22.14 13.76
C PRO A 284 -21.33 20.73 13.16
N GLN A 285 -20.34 20.44 12.29
CA GLN A 285 -20.20 19.12 11.66
C GLN A 285 -19.84 18.02 12.66
N LEU A 286 -19.03 18.34 13.68
CA LEU A 286 -18.74 17.42 14.79
C LEU A 286 -19.99 17.10 15.62
N ASN A 287 -20.80 18.11 15.96
CA ASN A 287 -22.06 17.92 16.68
C ASN A 287 -23.05 17.06 15.88
N ASP A 288 -23.20 17.32 14.57
CA ASP A 288 -24.06 16.54 13.68
C ASP A 288 -23.62 15.06 13.62
N ALA A 289 -22.31 14.80 13.61
CA ALA A 289 -21.72 13.46 13.64
C ALA A 289 -21.93 12.76 15.00
N LEU A 290 -21.68 13.45 16.11
CA LEU A 290 -21.85 12.92 17.46
C LEU A 290 -23.32 12.61 17.80
N ALA A 291 -24.25 13.39 17.23
CA ALA A 291 -25.69 13.19 17.39
C ALA A 291 -26.24 11.94 16.67
N LYS A 292 -25.45 11.27 15.80
CA LYS A 292 -25.83 9.98 15.23
C LYS A 292 -25.67 8.86 16.28
N PRO A 293 -26.68 7.99 16.46
CA PRO A 293 -26.53 6.80 17.30
C PRO A 293 -25.55 5.83 16.66
N VAL A 294 -24.68 5.22 17.46
CA VAL A 294 -23.71 4.21 17.02
C VAL A 294 -23.64 3.10 18.05
N ALA A 295 -23.39 1.87 17.61
CA ALA A 295 -23.18 0.72 18.50
C ALA A 295 -21.71 0.57 18.94
N ASP A 296 -20.78 1.06 18.12
CA ASP A 296 -19.34 0.82 18.23
C ASP A 296 -18.54 2.15 18.29
N GLU A 297 -17.23 2.13 18.09
CA GLU A 297 -16.38 3.34 18.13
C GLU A 297 -16.73 4.33 16.99
N ARG A 298 -16.62 5.64 17.23
CA ARG A 298 -16.79 6.67 16.17
C ARG A 298 -15.47 6.99 15.47
N LEU A 299 -15.51 7.10 14.15
CA LEU A 299 -14.41 7.58 13.31
C LEU A 299 -14.93 8.71 12.41
N ILE A 300 -14.50 9.94 12.67
CA ILE A 300 -15.07 11.16 12.08
C ILE A 300 -13.98 11.86 11.27
N PHE A 301 -14.28 12.18 10.01
CA PHE A 301 -13.43 12.96 9.11
C PHE A 301 -14.10 14.30 8.79
N ILE A 302 -13.41 15.40 9.14
CA ILE A 302 -13.88 16.76 8.85
C ILE A 302 -12.81 17.50 8.05
N ASP A 303 -13.07 17.69 6.75
CA ASP A 303 -12.21 18.49 5.89
C ASP A 303 -12.56 19.98 5.97
N LEU A 304 -11.56 20.80 6.27
CA LEU A 304 -11.70 22.24 6.41
C LEU A 304 -11.87 22.97 5.08
N ASN A 305 -11.62 22.32 3.93
CA ASN A 305 -11.68 22.90 2.59
C ASN A 305 -11.25 24.38 2.58
N THR A 306 -9.99 24.62 2.93
CA THR A 306 -9.41 25.95 3.04
C THR A 306 -8.15 26.06 2.20
N GLU A 307 -7.74 27.29 1.90
CA GLU A 307 -6.43 27.54 1.31
C GLU A 307 -5.31 27.01 2.20
N GLN A 308 -4.29 26.42 1.58
CA GLN A 308 -3.13 25.86 2.27
C GLN A 308 -2.10 26.96 2.51
N ILE A 309 -2.31 27.75 3.55
CA ILE A 309 -1.30 28.70 4.05
C ILE A 309 -0.33 27.93 4.95
N ILE A 310 0.96 28.10 4.70
CA ILE A 310 2.05 27.52 5.51
C ILE A 310 2.71 28.65 6.31
N ASP A 311 2.93 28.43 7.60
CA ASP A 311 3.62 29.37 8.49
C ASP A 311 5.16 29.29 8.38
N ALA A 312 5.85 30.15 9.12
CA ALA A 312 7.32 30.16 9.18
C ALA A 312 7.94 28.88 9.77
N ALA A 313 7.14 28.02 10.40
CA ALA A 313 7.56 26.72 10.95
C ALA A 313 7.20 25.54 10.01
N GLY A 314 6.73 25.82 8.78
CA GLY A 314 6.38 24.81 7.79
C GLY A 314 5.04 24.12 8.05
N LYS A 315 4.18 24.67 8.92
CA LYS A 315 2.90 24.05 9.32
C LYS A 315 1.70 24.92 8.94
N PRO A 316 0.51 24.32 8.70
CA PRO A 316 -0.71 25.09 8.55
C PRO A 316 -1.19 25.68 9.89
N PRO A 317 -1.42 27.01 10.00
CA PRO A 317 -1.89 27.65 11.24
C PRO A 317 -3.21 27.09 11.78
N TRP A 318 -4.03 26.47 10.92
CA TRP A 318 -5.30 25.88 11.34
C TRP A 318 -5.12 24.69 12.29
N ILE A 319 -3.97 23.99 12.27
CA ILE A 319 -3.72 22.80 13.12
C ILE A 319 -3.75 23.18 14.60
N GLU A 320 -2.97 24.18 15.01
CA GLU A 320 -2.94 24.61 16.42
C GLU A 320 -4.28 25.21 16.86
N ASN A 321 -4.92 25.98 15.97
CA ASN A 321 -6.24 26.54 16.24
C ASN A 321 -7.32 25.45 16.38
N ALA A 322 -7.26 24.39 15.58
CA ALA A 322 -8.16 23.23 15.68
C ALA A 322 -7.92 22.47 16.99
N ALA A 323 -6.65 22.16 17.33
CA ALA A 323 -6.28 21.53 18.59
C ALA A 323 -6.84 22.32 19.79
N ARG A 324 -6.56 23.63 19.85
CA ARG A 324 -7.03 24.53 20.91
C ARG A 324 -8.56 24.58 20.99
N ARG A 325 -9.26 24.62 19.85
CA ARG A 325 -10.74 24.63 19.81
C ARG A 325 -11.34 23.30 20.29
N LEU A 326 -10.74 22.17 19.90
CA LEU A 326 -11.19 20.82 20.26
C LEU A 326 -10.92 20.50 21.74
N GLU A 327 -9.78 20.91 22.30
CA GLU A 327 -9.53 20.82 23.74
C GLU A 327 -10.52 21.65 24.56
N GLN A 328 -10.89 22.85 24.09
CA GLN A 328 -11.91 23.66 24.75
C GLN A 328 -13.30 23.01 24.66
N TYR A 329 -13.63 22.43 23.51
CA TYR A 329 -14.87 21.68 23.29
C TYR A 329 -14.96 20.46 24.23
N GLU A 330 -13.90 19.64 24.28
CA GLU A 330 -13.81 18.47 25.17
C GLU A 330 -14.02 18.83 26.64
N LYS A 331 -13.47 19.97 27.10
CA LYS A 331 -13.55 20.42 28.49
C LYS A 331 -14.88 21.09 28.88
N ARG A 332 -15.71 21.52 27.92
CA ARG A 332 -16.85 22.43 28.18
C ARG A 332 -18.16 22.08 27.47
N GLU A 333 -18.10 21.36 26.36
CA GLU A 333 -19.23 21.16 25.43
C GLU A 333 -19.50 19.66 25.15
N LEU A 334 -18.47 18.80 25.20
CA LEU A 334 -18.60 17.37 24.99
C LEU A 334 -19.44 16.71 26.11
N ALA A 335 -20.47 15.96 25.73
CA ALA A 335 -21.30 15.24 26.69
C ALA A 335 -20.50 14.10 27.37
N PRO A 336 -20.68 13.86 28.69
CA PRO A 336 -19.93 12.84 29.41
C PRO A 336 -20.01 11.44 28.77
N GLY A 337 -18.86 10.78 28.65
CA GLY A 337 -18.76 9.42 28.11
C GLY A 337 -18.78 9.31 26.57
N LEU A 338 -19.01 10.41 25.83
CA LEU A 338 -18.83 10.39 24.37
C LEU A 338 -17.35 10.35 24.00
N THR A 339 -17.00 9.47 23.07
CA THR A 339 -15.67 9.38 22.47
C THR A 339 -15.75 9.34 20.94
N ALA A 340 -14.70 9.84 20.28
CA ALA A 340 -14.53 9.73 18.83
C ALA A 340 -13.04 9.84 18.43
N HIS A 341 -12.69 9.10 17.39
CA HIS A 341 -11.46 9.30 16.64
C HIS A 341 -11.74 10.35 15.56
N LEU A 342 -11.20 11.57 15.70
CA LEU A 342 -11.44 12.67 14.78
C LEU A 342 -10.20 12.93 13.91
N PHE A 343 -10.38 12.99 12.59
CA PHE A 343 -9.38 13.50 11.66
C PHE A 343 -9.87 14.84 11.11
N VAL A 344 -9.20 15.92 11.49
CA VAL A 344 -9.38 17.22 10.85
C VAL A 344 -8.44 17.30 9.66
N THR A 345 -8.95 17.38 8.44
CA THR A 345 -8.14 17.35 7.20
C THR A 345 -8.19 18.68 6.45
N ASN A 346 -7.23 18.90 5.57
CA ASN A 346 -7.33 19.92 4.52
C ASN A 346 -6.77 19.35 3.20
N PHE A 347 -7.64 18.73 2.41
CA PHE A 347 -7.35 18.17 1.10
C PHE A 347 -7.59 19.22 0.01
N ALA A 348 -6.78 20.29 0.10
CA ALA A 348 -6.95 21.53 -0.66
C ALA A 348 -6.55 21.41 -2.14
N PHE A 349 -6.07 20.27 -2.61
CA PHE A 349 -5.48 20.11 -3.94
C PHE A 349 -6.41 20.43 -5.12
N HIS A 350 -7.72 20.44 -4.92
CA HIS A 350 -8.70 20.94 -5.89
C HIS A 350 -8.66 22.47 -6.12
N ARG A 351 -7.97 23.22 -5.23
CA ARG A 351 -7.69 24.67 -5.33
C ARG A 351 -6.34 24.95 -6.00
N PHE A 352 -5.45 23.96 -6.08
CA PHE A 352 -4.05 24.08 -6.50
C PHE A 352 -3.76 23.09 -7.64
N LEU A 353 -4.56 23.17 -8.72
CA LEU A 353 -4.62 22.15 -9.77
C LEU A 353 -3.29 21.93 -10.51
N ASN A 354 -2.45 22.96 -10.63
CA ASN A 354 -1.18 22.90 -11.36
C ASN A 354 0.03 22.65 -10.45
N ASP A 355 -0.13 22.81 -9.14
CA ASP A 355 0.95 22.74 -8.15
C ASP A 355 1.04 21.33 -7.52
N GLN A 356 2.10 21.08 -6.75
CA GLN A 356 2.23 19.85 -5.95
C GLN A 356 1.06 19.74 -4.96
N MET A 357 0.37 18.60 -4.95
CA MET A 357 -0.83 18.31 -4.15
C MET A 357 -0.71 18.75 -2.66
N PRO A 358 -1.32 19.87 -2.23
CA PRO A 358 -1.34 20.24 -0.81
C PRO A 358 -2.31 19.35 -0.04
N LEU A 359 -1.79 18.74 1.02
CA LEU A 359 -2.51 17.86 1.92
C LEU A 359 -1.97 18.05 3.34
N ALA A 360 -2.87 18.14 4.31
CA ALA A 360 -2.54 18.12 5.73
C ALA A 360 -3.66 17.45 6.53
N ALA A 361 -3.31 16.84 7.65
CA ALA A 361 -4.26 16.19 8.55
C ALA A 361 -3.80 16.32 10.01
N PHE A 362 -4.76 16.42 10.91
CA PHE A 362 -4.59 16.46 12.35
C PHE A 362 -5.53 15.42 12.99
N PRO A 363 -5.01 14.24 13.38
CA PRO A 363 -5.77 13.30 14.19
C PRO A 363 -5.94 13.84 15.61
N PHE A 364 -7.10 13.62 16.23
CA PHE A 364 -7.41 14.04 17.59
C PHE A 364 -8.32 13.02 18.25
N GLY A 365 -7.93 12.54 19.43
CA GLY A 365 -8.82 11.73 20.25
C GLY A 365 -9.79 12.60 21.02
N LEU A 366 -11.08 12.58 20.69
CA LEU A 366 -12.11 13.28 21.44
C LEU A 366 -12.67 12.35 22.52
N GLY A 367 -12.66 12.79 23.78
CA GLY A 367 -12.94 11.93 24.94
C GLY A 367 -11.86 10.88 25.21
N LEU A 368 -10.71 10.95 24.52
CA LEU A 368 -9.62 9.97 24.55
C LEU A 368 -8.32 10.67 25.01
N PRO A 369 -8.04 10.71 26.33
CA PRO A 369 -7.03 11.60 26.92
C PRO A 369 -5.57 11.20 26.63
N ASP A 370 -5.34 10.09 25.94
CA ASP A 370 -4.01 9.60 25.59
C ASP A 370 -3.75 9.52 24.07
N LEU A 371 -4.74 9.85 23.22
CA LEU A 371 -4.58 9.89 21.76
C LEU A 371 -4.23 11.31 21.27
N ASN A 372 -3.06 11.42 20.62
CA ASN A 372 -2.45 12.63 20.07
C ASN A 372 -2.54 13.86 21.01
N ARG A 373 -2.10 13.66 22.26
CA ARG A 373 -1.98 14.74 23.27
C ARG A 373 -0.55 15.22 23.43
N PRO A 374 -0.33 16.54 23.62
CA PRO A 374 0.99 17.10 23.89
C PRO A 374 1.54 16.58 25.22
N GLY A 375 2.84 16.33 25.27
CA GLY A 375 3.56 15.88 26.47
C GLY A 375 4.82 15.10 26.13
N THR A 376 5.76 15.06 27.08
CA THR A 376 6.94 14.20 27.00
C THR A 376 6.59 12.82 27.55
N ARG A 377 7.00 11.75 26.87
CA ARG A 377 6.74 10.35 27.24
C ARG A 377 7.99 9.50 27.09
N ARG A 378 8.01 8.34 27.75
CA ARG A 378 8.98 7.27 27.48
C ARG A 378 8.78 6.71 26.07
N VAL A 379 9.83 6.24 25.40
CA VAL A 379 9.67 5.62 24.06
C VAL A 379 8.82 4.34 24.12
N SER A 380 8.93 3.57 25.21
CA SER A 380 8.05 2.41 25.43
C SER A 380 6.61 2.78 25.77
N GLU A 381 6.34 3.95 26.34
CA GLU A 381 4.98 4.46 26.55
C GLU A 381 4.37 4.91 25.21
N ALA A 382 5.12 5.70 24.43
CA ALA A 382 4.74 6.09 23.08
C ALA A 382 4.44 4.87 22.19
N TYR A 383 5.23 3.79 22.32
CA TYR A 383 5.00 2.55 21.58
C TYR A 383 3.71 1.85 21.99
N ARG A 384 3.45 1.71 23.31
CA ARG A 384 2.18 1.15 23.81
C ARG A 384 0.98 1.96 23.32
N LEU A 385 1.07 3.29 23.27
CA LEU A 385 0.03 4.15 22.70
C LEU A 385 -0.12 3.96 21.19
N LYS A 386 0.99 3.84 20.43
CA LYS A 386 0.96 3.50 19.00
C LYS A 386 0.27 2.16 18.75
N GLN A 387 0.55 1.12 19.55
CA GLN A 387 -0.12 -0.17 19.43
C GLN A 387 -1.62 -0.09 19.81
N LYS A 388 -1.97 0.64 20.88
CA LYS A 388 -3.38 0.88 21.29
C LYS A 388 -4.20 1.55 20.18
N TYR A 389 -3.59 2.47 19.44
CA TYR A 389 -4.21 3.29 18.40
C TYR A 389 -3.70 2.97 16.99
N ILE A 390 -3.22 1.75 16.74
CA ILE A 390 -2.49 1.39 15.52
C ILE A 390 -3.29 1.63 14.23
N ASP A 391 -4.61 1.44 14.31
CA ASP A 391 -5.57 1.75 13.26
C ASP A 391 -5.51 3.23 12.83
N MET A 392 -5.32 4.15 13.78
CA MET A 392 -5.22 5.59 13.51
C MET A 392 -3.89 5.97 12.87
N HIS A 393 -2.81 5.27 13.22
CA HIS A 393 -1.51 5.43 12.57
C HIS A 393 -1.57 4.95 11.12
N HIS A 394 -2.16 3.78 10.86
CA HIS A 394 -2.39 3.28 9.50
C HIS A 394 -3.28 4.23 8.65
N ILE A 395 -4.31 4.84 9.23
CA ILE A 395 -5.10 5.89 8.56
C ILE A 395 -4.22 7.10 8.23
N GLY A 396 -3.36 7.53 9.16
CA GLY A 396 -2.39 8.60 8.92
C GLY A 396 -1.42 8.29 7.77
N GLU A 397 -0.89 7.08 7.71
CA GLU A 397 -0.02 6.59 6.62
C GLU A 397 -0.76 6.54 5.27
N ALA A 398 -2.02 6.08 5.26
CA ALA A 398 -2.87 6.07 4.07
C ALA A 398 -3.22 7.50 3.58
N ILE A 399 -3.42 8.45 4.51
CA ILE A 399 -3.59 9.88 4.20
C ILE A 399 -2.32 10.46 3.57
N LEU A 400 -1.15 10.24 4.17
CA LEU A 400 0.14 10.74 3.66
C LEU A 400 0.52 10.12 2.31
N SER A 401 0.07 8.88 2.05
CA SER A 401 0.25 8.18 0.78
C SER A 401 -0.91 8.34 -0.19
N TYR A 402 -1.90 9.21 0.07
CA TYR A 402 -3.10 9.37 -0.77
C TYR A 402 -2.75 9.60 -2.26
N GLY A 403 -1.79 10.51 -2.52
CA GLY A 403 -1.30 10.82 -3.87
C GLY A 403 -0.39 9.76 -4.51
N ARG A 404 -0.12 8.63 -3.84
CA ARG A 404 0.60 7.50 -4.45
C ARG A 404 -0.41 6.59 -5.15
N PHE A 405 -0.23 6.41 -6.45
CA PHE A 405 -0.98 5.47 -7.27
C PHE A 405 -0.13 4.22 -7.54
N PRO A 406 -0.72 3.02 -7.60
CA PRO A 406 -0.04 1.85 -8.16
C PRO A 406 0.38 2.16 -9.60
N THR A 407 1.64 1.89 -9.96
CA THR A 407 2.14 2.06 -11.34
C THR A 407 1.93 0.78 -12.15
N THR A 408 2.23 -0.37 -11.53
CA THR A 408 2.12 -1.71 -12.12
C THR A 408 0.81 -2.39 -11.74
N PHE A 409 0.45 -3.43 -12.48
CA PHE A 409 -0.80 -4.17 -12.29
C PHE A 409 -0.72 -5.29 -11.25
N ASP A 410 0.46 -5.87 -11.07
CA ASP A 410 0.72 -7.07 -10.25
C ASP A 410 1.54 -6.77 -8.98
N GLY A 411 1.91 -5.51 -8.76
CA GLY A 411 2.77 -5.10 -7.64
C GLY A 411 4.27 -5.35 -7.90
N SER A 412 4.66 -5.73 -9.13
CA SER A 412 6.06 -5.68 -9.57
C SER A 412 6.61 -4.25 -9.52
N LEU A 413 7.94 -4.12 -9.57
CA LEU A 413 8.59 -2.81 -9.59
C LEU A 413 8.44 -2.15 -10.99
N PRO A 414 8.16 -0.83 -11.06
CA PRO A 414 8.14 -0.07 -12.32
C PRO A 414 9.34 -0.34 -13.23
N SER A 415 10.57 -0.35 -12.69
CA SER A 415 11.79 -0.61 -13.46
C SER A 415 11.80 -1.98 -14.14
N GLU A 416 11.26 -3.00 -13.48
CA GLU A 416 11.16 -4.36 -14.01
C GLU A 416 10.03 -4.48 -15.03
N ALA A 417 8.85 -3.96 -14.71
CA ALA A 417 7.64 -4.09 -15.51
C ALA A 417 7.66 -3.29 -16.82
N LEU A 418 8.31 -2.12 -16.81
CA LEU A 418 8.31 -1.18 -17.94
C LEU A 418 9.58 -1.24 -18.78
N HIS A 419 10.72 -1.66 -18.21
CA HIS A 419 12.01 -1.74 -18.92
C HIS A 419 12.57 -3.16 -19.04
N GLY A 420 11.95 -4.18 -18.42
CA GLY A 420 12.27 -5.59 -18.63
C GLY A 420 13.59 -6.06 -18.00
N ARG A 421 14.27 -5.22 -17.21
CA ARG A 421 15.46 -5.60 -16.44
C ARG A 421 15.05 -6.10 -15.07
N SER A 422 15.12 -7.42 -14.84
CA SER A 422 14.93 -8.01 -13.51
C SER A 422 16.14 -7.75 -12.62
N ARG A 423 15.90 -7.33 -11.37
CA ARG A 423 16.98 -7.19 -10.37
C ARG A 423 17.45 -8.54 -9.85
N ALA A 424 18.66 -8.59 -9.28
CA ALA A 424 19.16 -9.81 -8.65
C ALA A 424 18.57 -9.99 -7.23
N ILE A 425 18.20 -11.23 -6.89
CA ILE A 425 17.49 -11.58 -5.65
C ILE A 425 18.35 -12.42 -4.70
N ILE A 426 18.31 -12.02 -3.42
CA ILE A 426 18.45 -12.80 -2.18
C ILE A 426 18.47 -14.35 -2.21
N GLY A 427 19.48 -15.01 -2.77
CA GLY A 427 19.60 -16.48 -2.73
C GLY A 427 19.37 -17.19 -4.06
N GLU A 428 19.10 -16.44 -5.12
CA GLU A 428 19.07 -16.94 -6.50
C GLU A 428 20.45 -16.85 -7.17
N THR A 429 20.63 -17.57 -8.27
CA THR A 429 21.89 -17.67 -9.03
C THR A 429 21.79 -16.89 -10.34
N TYR A 430 22.77 -16.01 -10.59
CA TYR A 430 22.82 -15.18 -11.79
C TYR A 430 24.18 -15.28 -12.49
N SER A 431 24.21 -14.90 -13.77
CA SER A 431 25.45 -14.60 -14.50
C SER A 431 25.68 -13.08 -14.46
N PHE A 432 26.76 -12.67 -13.81
CA PHE A 432 27.19 -11.27 -13.76
C PHE A 432 28.24 -11.04 -14.84
N GLY A 433 27.89 -10.24 -15.84
CA GLY A 433 28.64 -10.13 -17.09
C GLY A 433 28.60 -11.39 -17.97
N ASP A 434 29.32 -11.34 -19.08
CA ASP A 434 29.48 -12.42 -20.07
C ASP A 434 30.53 -13.44 -19.57
N PRO A 435 30.16 -14.70 -19.27
CA PRO A 435 31.12 -15.71 -18.78
C PRO A 435 32.28 -15.97 -19.74
N ALA A 436 32.06 -15.82 -21.06
CA ALA A 436 33.13 -15.97 -22.06
C ALA A 436 34.15 -14.83 -22.02
N LYS A 437 33.86 -13.74 -21.31
CA LYS A 437 34.72 -12.56 -21.10
C LYS A 437 35.11 -12.36 -19.64
N GLY A 438 35.06 -13.42 -18.83
CA GLY A 438 35.42 -13.38 -17.41
C GLY A 438 34.30 -12.94 -16.46
N GLY A 439 33.05 -12.90 -16.94
CA GLY A 439 31.87 -12.80 -16.08
C GLY A 439 31.76 -13.97 -15.11
N ARG A 440 31.09 -13.75 -13.97
CA ARG A 440 30.99 -14.74 -12.89
C ARG A 440 29.57 -15.24 -12.71
N ILE A 441 29.41 -16.55 -12.60
CA ILE A 441 28.14 -17.18 -12.22
C ILE A 441 28.21 -17.50 -10.74
N GLY A 442 27.20 -17.07 -9.98
CA GLY A 442 27.15 -17.35 -8.54
C GLY A 442 25.80 -17.04 -7.91
N ARG A 443 25.56 -17.68 -6.78
CA ARG A 443 24.37 -17.47 -5.94
C ARG A 443 24.57 -16.22 -5.07
N VAL A 444 23.65 -15.27 -5.14
CA VAL A 444 23.69 -14.07 -4.29
C VAL A 444 23.43 -14.45 -2.84
N THR A 445 24.35 -14.10 -1.93
CA THR A 445 24.22 -14.35 -0.48
C THR A 445 23.89 -13.09 0.31
N SER A 446 24.30 -11.92 -0.19
CA SER A 446 23.94 -10.61 0.34
C SER A 446 23.96 -9.56 -0.77
N ALA A 447 23.21 -8.47 -0.58
CA ALA A 447 23.19 -7.33 -1.49
C ALA A 447 22.99 -6.01 -0.73
N CYS A 448 23.55 -4.92 -1.24
CA CYS A 448 23.31 -3.55 -0.79
C CYS A 448 23.41 -2.56 -1.95
N VAL A 449 23.03 -1.30 -1.73
CA VAL A 449 23.14 -0.22 -2.73
C VAL A 449 23.99 0.91 -2.17
N SER A 450 24.92 1.41 -3.00
CA SER A 450 25.56 2.70 -2.81
C SER A 450 24.74 3.74 -3.56
N GLU A 451 23.90 4.50 -2.85
CA GLU A 451 22.99 5.47 -3.47
C GLU A 451 23.74 6.62 -4.16
N ASP A 452 24.82 7.11 -3.56
CA ASP A 452 25.64 8.19 -4.09
C ASP A 452 26.39 7.79 -5.38
N ALA A 453 26.78 6.51 -5.49
CA ALA A 453 27.41 5.96 -6.68
C ALA A 453 26.40 5.43 -7.72
N SER A 454 25.12 5.29 -7.36
CA SER A 454 24.11 4.57 -8.15
C SER A 454 24.54 3.14 -8.54
N GLU A 455 25.12 2.41 -7.58
CA GLU A 455 25.64 1.04 -7.78
C GLU A 455 25.00 0.03 -6.82
N ALA A 456 24.55 -1.11 -7.33
CA ALA A 456 24.19 -2.27 -6.53
C ALA A 456 25.41 -3.18 -6.34
N TRP A 457 25.64 -3.62 -5.10
CA TRP A 457 26.76 -4.46 -4.71
C TRP A 457 26.24 -5.83 -4.25
N TYR A 458 26.81 -6.90 -4.79
CA TYR A 458 26.37 -8.29 -4.57
C TYR A 458 27.51 -9.15 -4.06
N ALA A 459 27.35 -9.73 -2.87
CA ALA A 459 28.16 -10.86 -2.45
C ALA A 459 27.61 -12.12 -3.09
N ILE A 460 28.44 -12.83 -3.85
CA ILE A 460 28.08 -14.07 -4.55
C ILE A 460 28.97 -15.23 -4.10
N VAL A 461 28.45 -16.45 -4.18
CA VAL A 461 29.21 -17.69 -4.02
C VAL A 461 29.10 -18.50 -5.30
N ASP A 462 30.25 -18.85 -5.90
CA ASP A 462 30.29 -19.67 -7.12
C ASP A 462 29.95 -21.16 -6.83
N PRO A 463 29.74 -22.01 -7.86
CA PRO A 463 29.47 -23.44 -7.66
C PRO A 463 30.58 -24.23 -6.95
N ASN A 464 31.79 -23.67 -6.83
CA ASN A 464 32.94 -24.27 -6.14
C ASN A 464 33.04 -23.81 -4.67
N GLY A 465 32.17 -22.90 -4.21
CA GLY A 465 32.19 -22.32 -2.87
C GLY A 465 33.02 -21.04 -2.72
N ASN A 466 33.62 -20.53 -3.79
CA ASN A 466 34.41 -19.30 -3.74
C ASN A 466 33.49 -18.08 -3.60
N SER A 467 33.75 -17.25 -2.59
CA SER A 467 33.05 -15.97 -2.42
C SER A 467 33.63 -14.90 -3.34
N SER A 468 32.79 -14.00 -3.83
CA SER A 468 33.20 -12.86 -4.66
C SER A 468 32.27 -11.67 -4.44
N LEU A 469 32.78 -10.46 -4.65
CA LEU A 469 32.01 -9.22 -4.59
C LEU A 469 31.89 -8.65 -6.01
N ILE A 470 30.66 -8.43 -6.45
CA ILE A 470 30.33 -7.86 -7.76
C ILE A 470 29.64 -6.52 -7.54
N LYS A 471 29.82 -5.58 -8.47
CA LYS A 471 29.05 -4.35 -8.54
C LYS A 471 28.42 -4.18 -9.93
N GLU A 472 27.20 -3.67 -9.96
CA GLU A 472 26.43 -3.40 -11.18
C GLU A 472 25.88 -1.97 -11.12
N PRO A 473 25.90 -1.19 -12.22
CA PRO A 473 25.28 0.11 -12.27
C PRO A 473 23.74 -0.02 -12.25
N MET A 474 23.10 0.89 -11.51
CA MET A 474 21.65 1.04 -11.44
C MET A 474 21.19 2.21 -12.32
N SER A 475 20.04 2.06 -12.98
CA SER A 475 19.34 3.16 -13.60
C SER A 475 18.73 4.10 -12.56
N ALA A 476 18.28 5.28 -12.99
CA ALA A 476 17.53 6.20 -12.14
C ALA A 476 16.24 5.55 -11.59
N ASP A 477 15.56 4.72 -12.40
CA ASP A 477 14.33 4.03 -12.02
C ASP A 477 14.58 2.88 -11.03
N GLU A 478 15.64 2.08 -11.25
CA GLU A 478 16.05 1.05 -10.28
C GLU A 478 16.44 1.67 -8.93
N LEU A 479 17.10 2.84 -8.94
CA LEU A 479 17.46 3.56 -7.72
C LEU A 479 16.23 4.19 -7.04
N ALA A 480 15.25 4.68 -7.80
CA ALA A 480 13.98 5.17 -7.28
C ALA A 480 13.17 4.04 -6.63
N ASP A 481 13.08 2.88 -7.29
CA ASP A 481 12.42 1.68 -6.76
C ASP A 481 13.12 1.15 -5.51
N TYR A 482 14.46 1.14 -5.47
CA TYR A 482 15.21 0.82 -4.25
C TYR A 482 14.89 1.82 -3.13
N ARG A 483 14.89 3.12 -3.39
CA ARG A 483 14.57 4.15 -2.40
C ARG A 483 13.15 4.00 -1.83
N ALA A 484 12.19 3.62 -2.67
CA ALA A 484 10.80 3.37 -2.26
C ALA A 484 10.63 2.07 -1.44
N HIS A 485 11.50 1.07 -1.67
CA HIS A 485 11.31 -0.31 -1.20
C HIS A 485 12.52 -0.92 -0.48
N LYS A 486 13.41 -0.10 0.11
CA LYS A 486 14.74 -0.49 0.64
C LYS A 486 14.79 -1.85 1.31
N ASP A 487 13.94 -2.06 2.33
CA ASP A 487 13.94 -3.27 3.15
C ASP A 487 13.54 -4.55 2.42
N SER A 488 12.83 -4.45 1.30
CA SER A 488 12.26 -5.58 0.56
C SER A 488 12.81 -5.70 -0.86
N TYR A 489 13.61 -4.73 -1.32
CA TYR A 489 14.11 -4.65 -2.68
C TYR A 489 14.76 -5.95 -3.11
N PHE A 490 15.77 -6.47 -2.41
CA PHE A 490 16.49 -7.68 -2.83
C PHE A 490 15.77 -9.02 -2.52
N GLY A 491 14.44 -9.02 -2.44
CA GLY A 491 13.59 -10.21 -2.33
C GLY A 491 13.69 -10.94 -0.99
N ARG A 492 14.04 -10.21 0.07
CA ARG A 492 13.88 -10.61 1.48
C ARG A 492 13.57 -9.36 2.28
N VAL A 493 12.68 -9.46 3.26
CA VAL A 493 12.45 -8.36 4.22
C VAL A 493 13.63 -8.33 5.21
N ARG A 494 14.46 -7.29 5.13
CA ARG A 494 15.57 -7.03 6.06
C ARG A 494 15.66 -5.51 6.27
N PRO A 495 15.72 -5.00 7.51
CA PRO A 495 16.00 -3.59 7.74
C PRO A 495 17.32 -3.21 7.07
N VAL A 496 17.29 -2.28 6.12
CA VAL A 496 18.53 -1.70 5.59
C VAL A 496 19.01 -0.65 6.57
N GLY A 497 20.19 -0.87 7.17
CA GLY A 497 20.73 -0.01 8.22
C GLY A 497 20.82 1.46 7.78
N GLY A 498 19.99 2.31 8.38
CA GLY A 498 20.11 3.76 8.35
C GLY A 498 20.55 4.30 9.71
N LYS A 499 21.15 5.48 9.73
CA LYS A 499 21.27 6.25 10.97
C LYS A 499 19.87 6.78 11.32
N THR A 500 19.17 6.11 12.22
CA THR A 500 17.95 6.68 12.83
C THR A 500 18.42 7.65 13.90
N GLU A 501 18.16 8.95 13.69
CA GLU A 501 18.37 9.99 14.71
C GLU A 501 17.14 10.11 15.63
N ASP A 502 15.99 9.56 15.22
CA ASP A 502 14.78 9.45 16.04
C ASP A 502 14.89 8.25 17.01
N PRO A 503 14.89 8.49 18.35
CA PRO A 503 14.89 7.44 19.35
C PRO A 503 13.68 6.50 19.29
N PHE A 504 12.54 6.97 18.75
CA PHE A 504 11.31 6.18 18.64
C PHE A 504 11.39 5.17 17.49
N GLU A 505 11.88 5.57 16.32
CA GLU A 505 12.12 4.64 15.20
C GLU A 505 13.14 3.55 15.60
N LEU A 506 14.20 3.94 16.32
CA LEU A 506 15.18 2.99 16.86
C LEU A 506 14.54 2.01 17.85
N PHE A 507 13.64 2.50 18.71
CA PHE A 507 12.90 1.67 19.66
C PHE A 507 12.03 0.64 18.94
N GLU A 508 11.26 1.04 17.91
CA GLU A 508 10.43 0.11 17.14
C GLU A 508 11.27 -0.97 16.45
N SER A 509 12.39 -0.59 15.83
CA SER A 509 13.34 -1.50 15.20
C SER A 509 13.94 -2.51 16.19
N PHE A 510 14.27 -2.08 17.41
CA PHE A 510 14.72 -3.00 18.46
C PHE A 510 13.61 -3.92 18.94
N VAL A 511 12.38 -3.42 19.18
CA VAL A 511 11.26 -4.28 19.59
C VAL A 511 10.97 -5.35 18.54
N GLU A 512 10.92 -4.99 17.25
CA GLU A 512 10.73 -5.96 16.16
C GLU A 512 11.87 -6.99 16.12
N SER A 513 13.13 -6.53 16.13
CA SER A 513 14.31 -7.38 16.02
C SER A 513 14.53 -8.34 17.20
N HIS A 514 14.01 -8.00 18.38
CA HIS A 514 14.16 -8.79 19.62
C HIS A 514 12.85 -9.49 20.03
N ASN A 515 11.78 -9.40 19.22
CA ASN A 515 10.47 -9.98 19.55
C ASN A 515 10.46 -11.53 19.65
N TRP A 516 11.54 -12.21 19.26
CA TRP A 516 11.68 -13.67 19.43
C TRP A 516 12.31 -14.08 20.78
N ILE A 517 12.87 -13.14 21.55
CA ILE A 517 13.61 -13.43 22.79
C ILE A 517 12.65 -13.75 23.94
N THR A 518 12.95 -14.79 24.72
CA THR A 518 12.13 -15.23 25.86
C THR A 518 12.30 -14.34 27.10
N HIS A 519 11.35 -14.40 28.05
CA HIS A 519 11.43 -13.67 29.32
C HIS A 519 12.73 -13.99 30.11
N GLU A 520 13.09 -15.27 30.19
CA GLU A 520 14.33 -15.73 30.83
C GLU A 520 15.59 -15.19 30.13
N GLN A 521 15.62 -15.20 28.80
CA GLN A 521 16.73 -14.64 28.04
C GLN A 521 16.85 -13.12 28.23
N LEU A 522 15.73 -12.38 28.30
CA LEU A 522 15.73 -10.96 28.62
C LEU A 522 16.25 -10.69 30.04
N LEU A 523 15.84 -11.48 31.04
CA LEU A 523 16.37 -11.37 32.41
C LEU A 523 17.88 -11.67 32.46
N ASN A 524 18.36 -12.67 31.72
CA ASN A 524 19.79 -12.98 31.63
C ASN A 524 20.57 -11.83 30.97
N ASN A 525 20.05 -11.23 29.91
CA ASN A 525 20.62 -10.04 29.27
C ASN A 525 20.63 -8.82 30.20
N LEU A 526 19.74 -8.78 31.20
CA LEU A 526 19.59 -7.70 32.18
C LEU A 526 20.17 -8.05 33.56
N ALA A 527 20.85 -9.19 33.74
CA ALA A 527 21.22 -9.72 35.06
C ALA A 527 22.11 -8.80 35.92
N GLY A 528 22.88 -7.89 35.28
CA GLY A 528 23.67 -6.87 35.97
C GLY A 528 22.89 -5.60 36.37
N SER A 529 21.58 -5.54 36.13
CA SER A 529 20.75 -4.36 36.42
C SER A 529 20.48 -4.22 37.92
N PRO A 530 20.59 -3.02 38.51
CA PRO A 530 20.36 -2.81 39.95
C PRO A 530 18.90 -3.04 40.37
N ASP A 531 17.98 -3.06 39.42
CA ASP A 531 16.54 -3.22 39.59
C ASP A 531 16.01 -4.60 39.14
N ILE A 532 16.88 -5.62 39.02
CA ILE A 532 16.55 -6.94 38.46
C ILE A 532 15.34 -7.64 39.09
N GLU A 533 15.09 -7.46 40.39
CA GLU A 533 13.90 -8.04 41.05
C GLU A 533 12.59 -7.35 40.65
N THR A 534 12.63 -6.05 40.33
CA THR A 534 11.48 -5.34 39.72
C THR A 534 11.25 -5.84 38.29
N LEU A 535 12.33 -6.03 37.53
CA LEU A 535 12.28 -6.54 36.14
C LEU A 535 11.72 -7.97 36.08
N ARG A 536 12.05 -8.81 37.06
CA ARG A 536 11.54 -10.19 37.19
C ARG A 536 10.00 -10.25 37.27
N ALA A 537 9.36 -9.23 37.83
CA ALA A 537 7.90 -9.14 37.99
C ALA A 537 7.17 -8.64 36.72
N LEU A 538 7.89 -8.14 35.71
CA LEU A 538 7.28 -7.67 34.46
C LEU A 538 6.78 -8.81 33.59
N SER A 539 5.76 -8.52 32.78
CA SER A 539 5.37 -9.40 31.66
C SER A 539 6.52 -9.53 30.66
N ARG A 540 6.49 -10.55 29.80
CA ARG A 540 7.51 -10.74 28.76
C ARG A 540 7.62 -9.52 27.83
N ASP A 541 6.49 -8.91 27.46
CA ASP A 541 6.49 -7.78 26.53
C ASP A 541 6.89 -6.48 27.24
N ASP A 542 6.47 -6.27 28.49
CA ASP A 542 6.94 -5.11 29.27
C ASP A 542 8.45 -5.18 29.56
N LEU A 543 8.98 -6.38 29.81
CA LEU A 543 10.42 -6.61 29.96
C LEU A 543 11.18 -6.40 28.64
N LEU A 544 10.62 -6.82 27.50
CA LEU A 544 11.17 -6.53 26.18
C LEU A 544 11.22 -5.01 25.94
N TYR A 545 10.15 -4.29 26.26
CA TYR A 545 10.10 -2.85 26.07
C TYR A 545 11.07 -2.10 26.99
N GLU A 546 11.24 -2.54 28.23
CA GLU A 546 12.24 -2.00 29.15
C GLU A 546 13.67 -2.29 28.66
N TYR A 547 13.94 -3.50 28.15
CA TYR A 547 15.21 -3.86 27.53
C TYR A 547 15.54 -2.97 26.31
N CYS A 548 14.60 -2.84 25.36
CA CYS A 548 14.79 -2.03 24.15
C CYS A 548 14.94 -0.53 24.48
N GLU A 549 14.27 0.00 25.51
CA GLU A 549 14.44 1.41 25.91
C GLU A 549 15.83 1.67 26.51
N ARG A 550 16.39 0.71 27.27
CA ARG A 550 17.78 0.78 27.74
C ARG A 550 18.78 0.74 26.58
N MET A 551 18.51 -0.06 25.55
CA MET A 551 19.33 -0.07 24.32
C MET A 551 19.31 1.28 23.59
N VAL A 552 18.13 1.89 23.43
CA VAL A 552 17.99 3.23 22.83
C VAL A 552 18.75 4.28 23.64
N ALA A 553 18.59 4.28 24.98
CA ALA A 553 19.31 5.21 25.84
C ALA A 553 20.84 5.08 25.70
N SER A 554 21.36 3.85 25.60
CA SER A 554 22.78 3.58 25.36
C SER A 554 23.26 4.08 24.00
N ALA A 555 22.51 3.78 22.92
CA ALA A 555 22.85 4.21 21.56
C ALA A 555 22.86 5.75 21.42
N MET A 556 21.84 6.42 21.97
CA MET A 556 21.75 7.89 21.96
C MET A 556 22.84 8.55 22.81
N ALA A 557 23.29 7.91 23.90
CA ALA A 557 24.40 8.40 24.70
C ALA A 557 25.75 8.29 23.95
N GLN A 558 25.99 7.18 23.26
CA GLN A 558 27.20 6.98 22.45
C GLN A 558 27.25 7.94 21.26
N SER A 559 26.13 8.17 20.58
CA SER A 559 26.07 9.12 19.46
C SER A 559 26.45 10.54 19.88
N LYS A 560 26.05 10.99 21.08
CA LYS A 560 26.41 12.29 21.67
C LYS A 560 27.87 12.42 22.13
N GLN A 561 28.61 11.32 22.19
CA GLN A 561 30.06 11.32 22.49
C GLN A 561 30.92 11.26 21.22
N ALA A 562 30.31 10.93 20.08
CA ALA A 562 30.96 10.87 18.77
C ALA A 562 30.71 12.11 17.89
N SER A 563 29.81 13.00 18.32
CA SER A 563 29.48 14.31 17.75
C SER A 563 30.12 15.45 18.53
#